data_AF-A0A925DLX0-F1
#
_entry.id   AF-A0A925DLX0-F1
#
_cell.length_a   1.000
_cell.length_b   1.000
_cell.length_c   1.000
_cell.angle_alpha   90.00
_cell.angle_beta   90.00
_cell.angle_gamma   90.00
#
_symmetry.space_group_name_H-M   'P 1'
#
loop_
_entity.id
_entity.type
_entity.pdbx_description
1 polymer ?
#
loop_
_entity_poly.entity_id
_entity_poly.type
_entity_poly.pdbx_seq_one_letter_code
_entity_poly.pdbx_strand_id
1 'polypeptide(L)'
;MPKIKMPRGTPSLDMTPMVDLAFLLVTFFMLTASFREAETVSVVVPSAVSVADKELPKNTLVITITKTGQVYFDAQLEGPDSRLEILDSMVKNYNLTFDNEPKARMEFLRCGSFAVPIKKVPEYLKLDDFKRIKENEKYPDGISSDSTNNEIGALALYGMGIGIRNY
;
A
#
# COMPACT_ATOMS: atom_id res chain seq x y z
N MET A 1 -4.16 71.46 43.97
CA MET A 1 -4.94 70.70 42.96
C MET A 1 -4.93 69.22 43.35
N PRO A 2 -6.09 68.53 43.41
CA PRO A 2 -6.13 67.14 43.81
C PRO A 2 -5.67 66.24 42.65
N LYS A 3 -4.69 65.35 42.91
CA LYS A 3 -4.26 64.31 41.95
C LYS A 3 -5.31 63.20 41.93
N ILE A 4 -6.12 63.14 40.89
CA ILE A 4 -7.07 62.05 40.64
C ILE A 4 -6.26 60.78 40.32
N LYS A 5 -6.39 59.76 41.17
CA LYS A 5 -5.77 58.44 40.98
C LYS A 5 -6.72 57.58 40.14
N MET A 6 -6.37 57.31 38.88
CA MET A 6 -7.15 56.41 38.02
C MET A 6 -6.94 54.95 38.46
N PRO A 7 -8.01 54.17 38.69
CA PRO A 7 -7.89 52.74 38.97
C PRO A 7 -7.37 52.01 37.73
N ARG A 8 -6.22 51.32 37.86
CA ARG A 8 -5.70 50.42 36.83
C ARG A 8 -6.35 49.05 37.00
N GLY A 9 -7.48 48.83 36.32
CA GLY A 9 -7.99 47.48 36.11
C GLY A 9 -7.16 46.80 35.04
N THR A 10 -6.53 45.68 35.36
CA THR A 10 -5.94 44.79 34.34
C THR A 10 -7.08 44.28 33.45
N PRO A 11 -6.99 44.39 32.11
CA PRO A 11 -8.02 43.85 31.24
C PRO A 11 -8.11 42.33 31.44
N SER A 12 -9.31 41.80 31.69
CA SER A 12 -9.55 40.37 31.78
C SER A 12 -9.43 39.75 30.38
N LEU A 13 -8.52 38.79 30.21
CA LEU A 13 -8.40 38.04 28.97
C LEU A 13 -9.57 37.06 28.86
N ASP A 14 -10.46 37.26 27.89
CA ASP A 14 -11.50 36.29 27.56
C ASP A 14 -10.89 35.13 26.77
N MET A 15 -11.04 33.91 27.29
CA MET A 15 -10.52 32.69 26.67
C MET A 15 -11.49 32.12 25.62
N THR A 16 -12.74 32.58 25.60
CA THR A 16 -13.78 32.11 24.67
C THR A 16 -13.36 32.16 23.20
N PRO A 17 -12.79 33.27 22.67
CA PRO A 17 -12.31 33.29 21.28
C PRO A 17 -11.09 32.40 21.04
N MET A 18 -10.25 32.17 22.06
CA MET A 18 -9.06 31.32 21.92
C MET A 18 -9.42 29.83 21.85
N VAL A 19 -10.41 29.41 22.63
CA VAL A 19 -10.92 28.02 22.63
C VAL A 19 -11.66 27.71 21.31
N ASP A 20 -12.41 28.66 20.77
CA ASP A 20 -13.11 28.51 19.49
C ASP A 20 -12.12 28.33 18.31
N LEU A 21 -11.07 29.17 18.27
CA LEU A 21 -10.02 29.04 17.26
C LEU A 21 -9.28 27.69 17.37
N ALA A 22 -9.02 27.22 18.59
CA ALA A 22 -8.40 25.92 18.81
C ALA A 22 -9.31 24.76 18.33
N PHE A 23 -10.62 24.84 18.58
CA PHE A 23 -11.57 23.82 18.15
C PHE A 23 -11.72 23.80 16.62
N LEU A 24 -11.73 24.98 15.98
CA LEU A 24 -11.73 25.09 14.51
C LEU A 24 -10.50 24.40 13.90
N LEU A 25 -9.31 24.60 14.46
CA LEU A 25 -8.10 23.95 13.97
C LEU A 25 -8.13 22.42 14.17
N VAL A 26 -8.59 21.93 15.33
CA VAL A 26 -8.69 20.49 15.58
C VAL A 26 -9.67 19.83 14.63
N THR A 27 -10.83 20.44 14.40
CA THR A 27 -11.83 19.92 13.45
C THR A 27 -11.33 19.97 12.01
N PHE A 28 -10.64 21.04 11.61
CA PHE A 28 -10.00 21.12 10.30
C PHE A 28 -8.93 20.05 10.10
N PHE A 29 -8.05 19.83 11.08
CA PHE A 29 -7.03 18.78 11.00
C PHE A 29 -7.63 17.37 11.04
N MET A 30 -8.68 17.14 11.82
CA MET A 30 -9.41 15.87 11.83
C MET A 30 -10.10 15.58 10.49
N LEU A 31 -10.70 16.59 9.84
CA LEU A 31 -11.36 16.43 8.54
C LEU A 31 -10.38 16.31 7.37
N THR A 32 -9.19 16.92 7.47
CA THR A 32 -8.14 16.85 6.44
C THR A 32 -7.17 15.70 6.66
N ALA A 33 -7.20 15.03 7.82
CA ALA A 33 -6.44 13.82 8.06
C ALA A 33 -6.91 12.71 7.11
N SER A 34 -6.09 12.40 6.11
CA SER A 34 -6.25 11.19 5.31
C SER A 34 -5.69 10.01 6.10
N PHE A 35 -6.48 8.95 6.25
CA PHE A 35 -5.95 7.69 6.76
C PHE A 35 -4.91 7.19 5.77
N ARG A 36 -3.66 7.04 6.23
CA ARG A 36 -2.65 6.33 5.45
C ARG A 36 -3.16 4.90 5.23
N GLU A 37 -3.30 4.50 3.98
CA GLU A 37 -3.63 3.12 3.64
C GLU A 37 -2.60 2.20 4.28
N ALA A 38 -3.06 1.11 4.89
CA ALA A 38 -2.18 0.16 5.54
C ALA A 38 -1.31 -0.52 4.47
N GLU A 39 -0.08 -0.03 4.31
CA GLU A 39 0.93 -0.67 3.47
C GLU A 39 1.19 -2.08 3.99
N THR A 40 1.15 -3.07 3.09
CA THR A 40 1.32 -4.48 3.46
C THR A 40 2.73 -4.81 3.96
N VAL A 41 3.71 -3.92 3.75
CA VAL A 41 5.05 -3.94 4.34
C VAL A 41 5.58 -2.51 4.49
N SER A 42 6.07 -2.14 5.68
CA SER A 42 6.85 -0.90 5.85
C SER A 42 8.32 -1.15 5.45
N VAL A 43 8.68 -0.79 4.22
CA VAL A 43 10.04 -0.98 3.70
C VAL A 43 10.85 0.28 3.92
N VAL A 44 11.81 0.25 4.84
CA VAL A 44 12.83 1.30 4.95
C VAL A 44 13.88 1.04 3.88
N VAL A 45 13.71 1.69 2.73
CA VAL A 45 14.69 1.64 1.64
C VAL A 45 16.00 2.29 2.12
N PRO A 46 17.17 1.64 1.96
CA PRO A 46 18.43 2.25 2.33
C PRO A 46 18.67 3.53 1.52
N SER A 47 19.35 4.53 2.11
CA SER A 47 19.61 5.86 1.51
C SER A 47 20.52 5.85 0.26
N ALA A 48 20.75 4.70 -0.37
CA ALA A 48 21.49 4.58 -1.62
C ALA A 48 20.56 4.98 -2.79
N VAL A 49 20.56 6.29 -3.04
CA VAL A 49 19.91 6.94 -4.17
C VAL A 49 20.65 6.60 -5.45
N SER A 50 20.08 5.71 -6.27
CA SER A 50 20.30 5.71 -7.72
C SER A 50 19.00 5.85 -8.52
N VAL A 51 17.87 6.15 -7.84
CA VAL A 51 16.53 6.28 -8.47
C VAL A 51 15.76 7.52 -7.99
N ALA A 52 16.36 8.44 -7.22
CA ALA A 52 15.58 9.55 -6.61
C ALA A 52 15.04 10.60 -7.60
N ASP A 53 15.51 10.65 -8.85
CA ASP A 53 15.10 11.68 -9.82
C ASP A 53 14.39 11.12 -11.07
N LYS A 54 14.02 9.83 -11.08
CA LYS A 54 13.24 9.26 -12.18
C LYS A 54 11.87 8.90 -11.64
N GLU A 55 10.86 9.68 -12.03
CA GLU A 55 9.47 9.26 -11.90
C GLU A 55 9.40 7.80 -12.36
N LEU A 56 8.95 6.91 -11.48
CA LEU A 56 8.79 5.50 -11.82
C LEU A 56 7.97 5.46 -13.12
N PRO A 57 8.47 4.81 -14.17
CA PRO A 57 7.75 4.79 -15.43
C PRO A 57 6.35 4.20 -15.20
N LYS A 58 5.38 4.75 -15.93
CA LYS A 58 4.03 4.19 -15.99
C LYS A 58 4.12 2.72 -16.36
N ASN A 59 3.38 1.86 -15.65
CA ASN A 59 3.45 0.41 -15.72
C ASN A 59 4.78 -0.20 -15.24
N THR A 60 4.97 -0.20 -13.91
CA THR A 60 6.14 -0.82 -13.28
C THR A 60 5.75 -2.07 -12.48
N LEU A 61 6.52 -3.13 -12.64
CA LEU A 61 6.50 -4.28 -11.73
C LEU A 61 7.50 -4.02 -10.61
N VAL A 62 7.04 -4.09 -9.37
CA VAL A 62 7.86 -3.85 -8.18
C VAL A 62 8.06 -5.17 -7.47
N ILE A 63 9.32 -5.59 -7.40
CA ILE A 63 9.73 -6.75 -6.61
C ILE A 63 10.50 -6.21 -5.41
N THR A 64 9.97 -6.43 -4.22
CA THR A 64 10.57 -5.93 -2.99
C THR A 64 11.18 -7.09 -2.22
N ILE A 65 12.47 -6.98 -1.92
CA ILE A 65 13.22 -7.98 -1.15
C ILE A 65 13.56 -7.34 0.20
N THR A 66 13.06 -7.94 1.27
CA THR A 66 13.36 -7.50 2.63
C THR A 66 14.72 -8.01 3.11
N LYS A 67 15.23 -7.46 4.22
CA LYS A 67 16.52 -7.87 4.81
C LYS A 67 16.58 -9.35 5.19
N THR A 68 15.43 -9.96 5.46
CA THR A 68 15.29 -11.38 5.80
C THR A 68 15.29 -12.28 4.57
N GLY A 69 15.33 -11.72 3.36
CA GLY A 69 15.24 -12.47 2.11
C GLY A 69 13.82 -12.72 1.62
N GLN A 70 12.80 -12.25 2.34
CA GLN A 70 11.41 -12.40 1.95
C GLN A 70 11.10 -11.56 0.72
N VAL A 71 10.57 -12.20 -0.33
CA VAL A 71 10.22 -11.55 -1.59
C VAL A 71 8.74 -11.23 -1.68
N TYR A 72 8.45 -9.97 -1.97
CA TYR A 72 7.14 -9.43 -2.26
C TYR A 72 7.02 -9.06 -3.74
N PHE A 73 5.85 -9.28 -4.30
CA PHE A 73 5.50 -8.86 -5.65
C PHE A 73 4.35 -7.86 -5.61
N ASP A 74 4.51 -6.77 -6.35
CA ASP A 74 3.48 -5.77 -6.61
C ASP A 74 3.49 -5.39 -8.10
N ALA A 75 2.31 -5.31 -8.69
CA ALA A 75 2.12 -4.92 -10.08
C ALA A 75 1.47 -3.54 -10.11
N GLN A 76 2.28 -2.48 -10.23
CA GLN A 76 1.80 -1.10 -10.38
C GLN A 76 1.60 -0.80 -11.87
N LEU A 77 0.58 -1.44 -12.43
CA LEU A 77 0.14 -1.23 -13.81
C LEU A 77 -1.02 -0.23 -13.85
N GLU A 78 -0.99 0.69 -14.80
CA GLU A 78 -2.12 1.56 -15.10
C GLU A 78 -3.25 0.71 -15.71
N GLY A 79 -4.44 0.83 -15.13
CA GLY A 79 -5.66 0.17 -15.58
C GLY A 79 -5.95 -1.17 -14.86
N PRO A 80 -7.23 -1.42 -14.50
CA PRO A 80 -7.62 -2.67 -13.84
C PRO A 80 -7.41 -3.89 -14.73
N ASP A 81 -7.56 -3.74 -16.05
CA ASP A 81 -7.48 -4.84 -17.01
C ASP A 81 -6.09 -5.51 -17.02
N SER A 82 -5.03 -4.71 -16.99
CA SER A 82 -3.64 -5.19 -16.95
C SER A 82 -3.36 -6.05 -15.71
N ARG A 83 -3.95 -5.70 -14.55
CA ARG A 83 -3.83 -6.52 -13.33
C ARG A 83 -4.64 -7.81 -13.45
N LEU A 84 -5.84 -7.75 -14.03
CA LEU A 84 -6.67 -8.93 -14.24
C LEU A 84 -6.01 -9.94 -15.20
N GLU A 85 -5.31 -9.47 -16.23
CA GLU A 85 -4.56 -10.34 -17.15
C GLU A 85 -3.43 -11.13 -16.45
N ILE A 86 -2.76 -10.52 -15.46
CA ILE A 86 -1.79 -11.23 -14.62
C ILE A 86 -2.51 -12.35 -13.87
N LEU A 87 -3.66 -12.06 -13.24
CA LEU A 87 -4.45 -13.05 -12.52
C LEU A 87 -4.88 -14.19 -13.44
N ASP A 88 -5.39 -13.89 -14.64
CA ASP A 88 -5.79 -14.89 -15.63
C ASP A 88 -4.60 -15.76 -16.08
N SER A 89 -3.41 -15.16 -16.21
CA SER A 89 -2.17 -15.90 -16.48
C SER A 89 -1.77 -16.83 -15.32
N MET A 90 -1.99 -16.41 -14.06
CA MET A 90 -1.80 -17.29 -12.90
C MET A 90 -2.80 -18.45 -12.91
N VAL A 91 -4.08 -18.17 -13.18
CA VAL A 91 -5.14 -19.19 -13.25
C VAL A 91 -4.78 -20.26 -14.27
N LYS A 92 -4.37 -19.83 -15.47
CA LYS A 92 -4.04 -20.72 -16.58
C LYS A 92 -2.80 -21.59 -16.32
N ASN A 93 -1.73 -20.98 -15.82
CA ASN A 93 -0.44 -21.68 -15.69
C ASN A 93 -0.33 -22.51 -14.41
N TYR A 94 -1.05 -22.14 -13.35
CA TYR A 94 -1.04 -22.85 -12.07
C TYR A 94 -2.33 -23.63 -11.79
N ASN A 95 -3.26 -23.69 -12.73
CA ASN A 95 -4.57 -24.36 -12.59
C ASN A 95 -5.29 -23.95 -11.29
N LEU A 96 -5.32 -22.65 -11.00
CA LEU A 96 -5.95 -22.14 -9.78
C LEU A 96 -7.48 -22.23 -9.90
N THR A 97 -8.14 -22.65 -8.83
CA THR A 97 -9.61 -22.65 -8.75
C THR A 97 -10.08 -21.57 -7.78
N PHE A 98 -11.08 -20.80 -8.20
CA PHE A 98 -11.72 -19.78 -7.36
C PHE A 98 -13.18 -20.15 -7.15
N ASP A 99 -13.62 -20.20 -5.88
CA ASP A 99 -15.04 -20.45 -5.58
C ASP A 99 -15.95 -19.31 -6.09
N ASN A 100 -15.45 -18.07 -6.08
CA ASN A 100 -16.15 -16.87 -6.52
C ASN A 100 -15.22 -15.99 -7.35
N GLU A 101 -15.08 -16.30 -8.64
CA GLU A 101 -14.25 -15.54 -9.59
C GLU A 101 -14.47 -14.02 -9.56
N PRO A 102 -15.71 -13.47 -9.60
CA PRO A 102 -15.90 -12.02 -9.63
C PRO A 102 -15.43 -11.34 -8.34
N LYS A 103 -15.64 -11.96 -7.19
CA LYS A 103 -15.19 -11.41 -5.90
C LYS A 103 -13.67 -11.47 -5.79
N ALA A 104 -13.05 -12.58 -6.19
CA ALA A 104 -11.60 -12.74 -6.18
C ALA A 104 -10.89 -11.72 -7.09
N ARG A 105 -11.45 -11.44 -8.27
CA ARG A 105 -10.96 -10.42 -9.20
C ARG A 105 -10.97 -9.02 -8.58
N MET A 106 -12.07 -8.64 -7.93
CA MET A 106 -12.16 -7.35 -7.23
C MET A 106 -11.18 -7.24 -6.07
N GLU A 107 -11.01 -8.32 -5.30
CA GLU A 107 -10.05 -8.35 -4.20
C GLU A 107 -8.61 -8.30 -4.71
N PHE A 108 -8.29 -8.94 -5.85
CA PHE A 108 -6.97 -8.87 -6.45
C PHE A 108 -6.62 -7.47 -6.94
N LEU A 109 -7.60 -6.72 -7.47
CA LEU A 109 -7.40 -5.33 -7.87
C LEU A 109 -7.08 -4.41 -6.68
N ARG A 110 -7.70 -4.68 -5.53
CA ARG A 110 -7.51 -3.95 -4.27
C ARG A 110 -6.27 -4.41 -3.51
N CYS A 111 -5.84 -5.64 -3.73
CA CYS A 111 -4.67 -6.19 -3.09
C CYS A 111 -3.43 -5.39 -3.52
N GLY A 112 -2.68 -4.90 -2.54
CA GLY A 112 -1.34 -4.37 -2.75
C GLY A 112 -0.31 -5.50 -2.87
N SER A 113 0.93 -5.21 -2.46
CA SER A 113 2.01 -6.20 -2.50
C SER A 113 1.69 -7.45 -1.67
N PHE A 114 2.04 -8.62 -2.19
CA PHE A 114 1.86 -9.91 -1.51
C PHE A 114 3.15 -10.74 -1.56
N ALA A 115 3.34 -11.61 -0.57
CA ALA A 115 4.50 -12.50 -0.45
C ALA A 115 4.11 -13.99 -0.36
N VAL A 116 2.89 -14.34 -0.77
CA VAL A 116 2.42 -15.73 -0.72
C VAL A 116 2.73 -16.48 -2.03
N PRO A 117 2.97 -17.80 -1.98
CA PRO A 117 3.10 -18.62 -3.19
C PRO A 117 1.85 -18.54 -4.08
N ILE A 118 2.01 -18.68 -5.38
CA ILE A 118 0.93 -18.49 -6.37
C ILE A 118 -0.26 -19.44 -6.10
N LYS A 119 0.02 -20.66 -5.65
CA LYS A 119 -1.00 -21.66 -5.27
C LYS A 119 -1.89 -21.23 -4.10
N LYS A 120 -1.39 -20.33 -3.24
CA LYS A 120 -2.09 -19.84 -2.05
C LYS A 120 -2.77 -18.49 -2.26
N VAL A 121 -2.56 -17.85 -3.41
CA VAL A 121 -3.24 -16.59 -3.77
C VAL A 121 -4.77 -16.70 -3.67
N PRO A 122 -5.46 -17.78 -4.10
CA PRO A 122 -6.91 -17.88 -3.94
C PRO A 122 -7.39 -17.86 -2.48
N GLU A 123 -6.60 -18.42 -1.56
CA GLU A 123 -6.88 -18.41 -0.12
C GLU A 123 -6.58 -17.04 0.48
N TYR A 124 -5.47 -16.42 0.05
CA TYR A 124 -5.04 -15.09 0.48
C TYR A 124 -6.03 -13.99 0.10
N LEU A 125 -6.63 -14.05 -1.09
CA LEU A 125 -7.63 -13.08 -1.54
C LEU A 125 -8.93 -13.12 -0.71
N LYS A 126 -9.22 -14.24 -0.02
CA LYS A 126 -10.39 -14.36 0.86
C LYS A 126 -10.20 -13.66 2.21
N LEU A 127 -8.96 -13.35 2.59
CA LEU A 127 -8.62 -12.76 3.87
C LEU A 127 -8.85 -11.24 3.88
N ASP A 128 -9.14 -10.70 5.06
CA ASP A 128 -9.15 -9.25 5.31
C ASP A 128 -7.73 -8.69 5.34
N ASP A 129 -7.55 -7.38 5.12
CA ASP A 129 -6.22 -6.75 5.03
C ASP A 129 -5.32 -6.99 6.25
N PHE A 130 -5.88 -6.93 7.47
CA PHE A 130 -5.13 -7.25 8.70
C PHE A 130 -4.67 -8.71 8.79
N LYS A 131 -5.46 -9.63 8.23
CA LYS A 131 -5.13 -11.06 8.19
C LYS A 131 -4.13 -11.35 7.07
N ARG A 132 -4.18 -10.61 5.97
CA ARG A 132 -3.21 -10.67 4.87
C ARG A 132 -1.79 -10.34 5.35
N ILE A 133 -1.63 -9.31 6.16
CA ILE A 133 -0.33 -8.94 6.75
C ILE A 133 0.25 -10.12 7.56
N LYS A 134 -0.56 -10.73 8.44
CA LYS A 134 -0.15 -11.89 9.23
C LYS A 134 0.13 -13.13 8.38
N GLU A 135 -0.63 -13.33 7.31
CA GLU A 135 -0.40 -14.45 6.40
C GLU A 135 0.90 -14.27 5.63
N ASN A 136 1.27 -13.04 5.25
CA ASN A 136 2.58 -12.77 4.65
C ASN A 136 3.71 -13.11 5.62
N GLU A 137 3.62 -12.76 6.91
CA GLU A 137 4.63 -13.09 7.93
C GLU A 137 4.88 -14.60 8.07
N LYS A 138 3.91 -15.45 7.71
CA LYS A 138 4.01 -16.90 7.78
C LYS A 138 4.94 -17.50 6.73
N TYR A 139 5.24 -16.77 5.65
CA TYR A 139 6.13 -17.22 4.57
C TYR A 139 7.44 -16.43 4.64
N PRO A 140 8.45 -16.88 5.42
CA PRO A 140 9.68 -16.13 5.64
C PRO A 140 10.48 -15.93 4.34
N ASP A 141 10.39 -16.86 3.40
CA ASP A 141 11.05 -16.78 2.09
C ASP A 141 10.19 -16.00 1.06
N GLY A 142 8.93 -15.75 1.38
CA GLY A 142 7.96 -15.08 0.50
C GLY A 142 7.64 -15.91 -0.74
N ILE A 143 7.61 -15.25 -1.90
CA ILE A 143 7.46 -15.93 -3.19
C ILE A 143 8.76 -16.65 -3.53
N SER A 144 8.66 -17.93 -3.90
CA SER A 144 9.82 -18.77 -4.20
C SER A 144 10.67 -18.18 -5.35
N SER A 145 11.94 -17.91 -5.05
CA SER A 145 12.98 -17.48 -6.01
C SER A 145 13.85 -18.63 -6.50
N ASP A 146 13.59 -19.85 -6.03
CA ASP A 146 14.42 -21.01 -6.34
C ASP A 146 14.35 -21.40 -7.82
N SER A 147 15.47 -21.93 -8.32
CA SER A 147 15.62 -22.37 -9.71
C SER A 147 14.70 -23.53 -10.08
N THR A 148 14.29 -24.35 -9.10
CA THR A 148 13.38 -25.48 -9.33
C THR A 148 11.89 -25.09 -9.33
N ASN A 149 11.54 -24.00 -8.65
CA ASN A 149 10.17 -23.48 -8.57
C ASN A 149 10.18 -21.94 -8.65
N ASN A 150 10.52 -21.44 -9.85
CA ASN A 150 10.72 -20.02 -10.13
C ASN A 150 9.39 -19.28 -10.33
N GLU A 151 8.66 -19.09 -9.25
CA GLU A 151 7.37 -18.39 -9.25
C GLU A 151 7.55 -16.89 -9.54
N ILE A 152 8.62 -16.27 -9.04
CA ILE A 152 8.94 -14.86 -9.32
C ILE A 152 9.18 -14.64 -10.82
N GLY A 153 9.96 -15.50 -11.45
CA GLY A 153 10.24 -15.41 -12.89
C GLY A 153 8.97 -15.53 -13.72
N ALA A 154 8.05 -16.42 -13.32
CA ALA A 154 6.75 -16.53 -13.97
C ALA A 154 5.92 -15.24 -13.83
N LEU A 155 5.85 -14.67 -12.63
CA LEU A 155 5.13 -13.40 -12.38
C LEU A 155 5.73 -12.23 -13.16
N ALA A 156 7.06 -12.14 -13.18
CA ALA A 156 7.78 -11.13 -13.95
C ALA A 156 7.49 -11.27 -15.46
N LEU A 157 7.47 -12.50 -15.99
CA LEU A 157 7.14 -12.75 -17.39
C LEU A 157 5.70 -12.32 -17.72
N TYR A 158 4.73 -12.65 -16.86
CA TYR A 158 3.33 -12.25 -17.06
C TYR A 158 3.18 -10.74 -17.08
N GLY A 159 3.78 -10.05 -16.11
CA GLY A 159 3.74 -8.59 -16.07
C GLY A 159 4.48 -7.92 -17.23
N MET A 160 5.65 -8.44 -17.64
CA MET A 160 6.41 -7.90 -18.77
C MET A 160 5.68 -8.09 -20.10
N GLY A 161 5.04 -9.24 -20.31
CA GLY A 161 4.25 -9.50 -21.51
C GLY A 161 3.09 -8.50 -21.70
N ILE A 162 2.49 -8.06 -20.59
CA ILE A 162 1.42 -7.06 -20.58
C ILE A 162 1.99 -5.66 -20.77
N GLY A 163 3.11 -5.35 -20.10
CA GLY A 163 3.83 -4.09 -20.28
C GLY A 163 4.20 -3.82 -21.74
N ILE A 164 4.78 -4.80 -22.44
CA ILE A 164 5.21 -4.68 -23.84
C ILE A 164 4.02 -4.48 -24.80
N ARG A 165 2.83 -5.02 -24.50
CA ARG A 165 1.63 -4.88 -25.35
C ARG A 165 0.97 -3.50 -25.26
N ASN A 166 1.21 -2.78 -24.18
CA ASN A 166 0.58 -1.49 -23.90
C ASN A 166 1.46 -0.29 -24.33
N TYR A 167 2.57 -0.54 -25.03
CA TYR A 167 3.40 0.45 -25.73
C TYR A 167 3.27 0.27 -27.25
#